data_AF-A0A7C3GSN2-F1
#
_entry.id   AF-A0A7C3GSN2-F1
#
_cell.length_a   1.000
_cell.length_b   1.000
_cell.length_c   1.000
_cell.angle_alpha   90.00
_cell.angle_beta   90.00
_cell.angle_gamma   90.00
#
_symmetry.space_group_name_H-M   'P 1'
#
loop_
_entity.id
_entity.type
_entity.pdbx_description
1 polymer ?
#
loop_
_entity_poly.entity_id
_entity_poly.type
_entity_poly.pdbx_seq_one_letter_code
_entity_poly.pdbx_strand_id
1 'polypeptide(L)'
;MEIIKKTKTKIKNELTKKRSIKNKKVKKALFVIFLLFVDCYVIFNITNQLKANWTVHIVAVNADDKVAILRSDDKSQAGVSASLNVKGGDNTPPSIEDKIKKAFPDNWETMLAIAKAESRLIPTAEHTNKNGTKDIGLFQINSIHGYDSNKLKDVDFNINVAREIYDRQGIAAWSAWNNKSYLQFME
;
A
#
# COMPACT_ATOMS: atom_id res chain seq x y z
N MET A 1 -32.21 -13.77 66.87
CA MET A 1 -31.76 -12.79 65.85
C MET A 1 -30.62 -13.28 64.96
N GLU A 2 -29.67 -14.08 65.46
CA GLU A 2 -28.48 -14.51 64.70
C GLU A 2 -28.78 -15.38 63.46
N ILE A 3 -29.72 -16.32 63.58
CA ILE A 3 -30.11 -17.24 62.51
C ILE A 3 -30.64 -16.45 61.29
N ILE A 4 -31.46 -15.42 61.52
CA ILE A 4 -32.02 -14.56 60.46
C ILE A 4 -30.91 -13.81 59.73
N LYS A 5 -29.87 -13.33 60.43
CA LYS A 5 -28.71 -12.66 59.81
C LYS A 5 -27.92 -13.62 58.92
N LYS A 6 -27.63 -14.83 59.39
CA LYS A 6 -26.91 -15.86 58.60
C LYS A 6 -27.69 -16.23 57.33
N THR A 7 -29.01 -16.40 57.42
CA THR A 7 -29.85 -16.72 56.26
C THR A 7 -29.89 -15.59 55.22
N LYS A 8 -30.02 -14.33 55.66
CA LYS A 8 -29.97 -13.16 54.74
C LYS A 8 -28.63 -13.06 54.01
N THR A 9 -27.52 -13.28 54.70
CA THR A 9 -26.18 -13.27 54.08
C THR A 9 -26.03 -14.37 53.04
N LYS A 10 -26.51 -15.59 53.34
CA LYS A 10 -26.46 -16.72 52.40
C LYS A 10 -27.26 -16.44 51.13
N ILE A 11 -28.48 -15.90 51.26
CA ILE A 11 -29.32 -15.52 50.11
C ILE A 11 -28.64 -14.43 49.27
N LYS A 12 -28.07 -13.41 49.92
CA LYS A 12 -27.35 -12.34 49.23
C LYS A 12 -26.17 -12.88 48.42
N ASN A 13 -25.38 -13.79 48.98
CA ASN A 13 -24.23 -14.41 48.31
C ASN A 13 -24.65 -15.30 47.12
N GLU A 14 -25.75 -16.04 47.24
CA GLU A 14 -26.28 -16.83 46.12
C GLU A 14 -26.78 -15.94 44.97
N LEU A 15 -27.46 -14.83 45.31
CA LEU A 15 -27.93 -13.86 44.30
C LEU A 15 -26.76 -13.17 43.59
N THR A 16 -25.70 -12.77 44.31
CA THR A 16 -24.52 -12.16 43.70
C THR A 16 -23.77 -13.15 42.80
N LYS A 17 -23.66 -14.42 43.22
CA LYS A 17 -23.07 -15.49 42.41
C LYS A 17 -23.85 -15.73 41.12
N LYS A 18 -25.18 -15.83 41.19
CA LYS A 18 -26.05 -15.95 39.99
C LYS A 18 -25.91 -14.75 39.06
N ARG A 19 -25.87 -13.52 39.60
CA ARG A 19 -25.66 -12.29 38.81
C ARG A 19 -24.30 -12.27 38.12
N SER A 20 -23.24 -12.70 38.81
CA SER A 20 -21.89 -12.81 38.25
C SER A 20 -21.81 -13.80 37.09
N ILE A 21 -22.44 -14.98 37.22
CA ILE A 21 -22.49 -15.98 36.14
C ILE A 21 -23.25 -15.43 34.93
N LYS A 22 -24.40 -14.78 35.14
CA LYS A 22 -25.17 -14.13 34.05
C LYS A 22 -24.32 -13.07 33.35
N ASN A 23 -23.63 -12.20 34.09
CA ASN A 23 -22.75 -11.17 33.53
C ASN A 23 -21.58 -11.77 32.73
N LYS A 24 -20.97 -12.88 33.18
CA LYS A 24 -19.93 -13.58 32.42
C LYS A 24 -20.46 -14.14 31.10
N LYS A 25 -21.66 -14.72 31.09
CA LYS A 25 -22.30 -15.21 29.84
C LYS A 25 -22.61 -14.07 28.87
N VAL A 26 -23.15 -12.95 29.36
CA VAL A 26 -23.44 -11.76 28.54
C VAL A 26 -22.15 -11.16 27.96
N LYS A 27 -21.08 -11.04 28.75
CA LYS A 27 -19.78 -10.55 28.24
C LYS A 27 -19.20 -11.44 27.15
N LYS A 28 -19.30 -12.77 27.29
CA LYS A 28 -18.88 -13.71 26.24
C LYS A 28 -19.71 -13.54 24.96
N ALA A 29 -21.03 -13.39 25.07
CA ALA A 29 -21.89 -13.16 23.91
C ALA A 29 -21.56 -11.83 23.20
N LEU A 30 -21.36 -10.75 23.96
CA LEU A 30 -20.96 -9.46 23.40
C LEU A 30 -19.60 -9.52 22.70
N PHE A 31 -18.64 -10.28 23.24
CA PHE A 31 -17.35 -10.48 22.61
C PHE A 31 -17.46 -11.21 21.26
N VAL A 32 -18.28 -12.27 21.18
CA VAL A 32 -18.51 -12.99 19.91
C VAL A 32 -19.18 -12.08 18.88
N ILE A 33 -20.19 -11.31 19.29
CA ILE A 33 -20.86 -10.34 18.41
C ILE A 33 -19.86 -9.30 17.90
N PHE A 34 -19.00 -8.77 18.76
CA PHE A 34 -17.95 -7.82 18.38
C PHE A 34 -16.99 -8.40 17.33
N LEU A 35 -16.55 -9.66 17.49
CA LEU A 35 -15.70 -10.32 16.49
C LEU A 35 -16.39 -10.42 15.12
N LEU A 36 -17.67 -10.79 15.08
CA LEU A 36 -18.44 -10.83 13.83
C LEU A 36 -18.56 -9.46 13.16
N PHE A 37 -18.70 -8.38 13.94
CA PHE A 37 -18.71 -7.02 13.38
C PHE A 37 -17.36 -6.60 12.81
N VAL A 38 -16.25 -6.98 13.46
CA VAL A 38 -14.89 -6.72 12.95
C VAL A 38 -14.67 -7.45 11.63
N ASP A 39 -15.03 -8.74 11.57
CA ASP A 39 -14.90 -9.54 10.35
C ASP A 39 -15.73 -8.96 9.20
N CYS A 40 -16.99 -8.58 9.47
CA CYS A 40 -17.85 -7.91 8.49
C CYS A 40 -17.30 -6.57 8.02
N TYR A 41 -16.71 -5.78 8.91
CA TYR A 41 -16.09 -4.49 8.56
C TYR A 41 -14.88 -4.67 7.64
N VAL A 42 -14.03 -5.67 7.92
CA VAL A 42 -12.88 -5.99 7.07
C VAL A 42 -13.35 -6.44 5.67
N ILE A 43 -14.34 -7.34 5.60
CA ILE A 43 -14.92 -7.80 4.32
C ILE A 43 -15.53 -6.62 3.53
N PHE A 44 -16.27 -5.73 4.19
CA PHE A 44 -16.85 -4.54 3.55
C PHE A 44 -15.77 -3.64 2.94
N ASN A 45 -14.68 -3.37 3.67
CA ASN A 45 -13.58 -2.57 3.16
C ASN A 45 -12.86 -3.24 1.98
N ILE A 46 -12.63 -4.56 2.03
CA ILE A 46 -12.03 -5.31 0.90
C ILE A 46 -12.92 -5.23 -0.34
N THR A 47 -14.24 -5.43 -0.20
CA THR A 47 -15.16 -5.37 -1.36
C THR A 47 -15.24 -3.97 -1.98
N ASN A 48 -15.10 -2.90 -1.19
CA ASN A 48 -15.03 -1.54 -1.72
C ASN A 48 -13.74 -1.28 -2.52
N GLN A 49 -12.60 -1.83 -2.08
CA GLN A 49 -11.33 -1.75 -2.82
C GLN A 49 -11.40 -2.52 -4.16
N LEU A 50 -12.06 -3.68 -4.18
CA LEU A 50 -12.24 -4.48 -5.40
C LEU A 50 -13.18 -3.81 -6.42
N LYS A 51 -14.25 -3.15 -5.96
CA LYS A 51 -15.16 -2.41 -6.85
C LYS A 51 -14.46 -1.24 -7.55
N ALA A 52 -13.62 -0.50 -6.83
CA ALA A 52 -12.85 0.61 -7.39
C ALA A 52 -11.82 0.13 -8.43
N ASN A 53 -11.18 -1.03 -8.20
CA ASN A 53 -10.16 -1.56 -9.10
C ASN A 53 -10.77 -2.15 -10.40
N TRP A 54 -11.94 -2.80 -10.31
CA TRP A 54 -12.63 -3.33 -11.50
C TRP A 54 -13.11 -2.23 -12.45
N THR A 55 -13.53 -1.07 -11.94
CA THR A 55 -13.89 0.08 -12.78
C THR A 55 -12.71 0.66 -13.56
N VAL A 56 -11.51 0.68 -12.97
CA VAL A 56 -10.31 1.21 -13.65
C VAL A 56 -9.85 0.28 -14.78
N HIS A 57 -9.89 -1.04 -14.57
CA HIS A 57 -9.53 -2.00 -15.62
C HIS A 57 -10.51 -1.98 -16.80
N ILE A 58 -11.83 -1.82 -16.59
CA ILE A 58 -12.79 -1.73 -17.71
C ILE A 58 -12.60 -0.44 -18.53
N VAL A 59 -12.24 0.68 -17.90
CA VAL A 59 -11.98 1.94 -18.63
C VAL A 59 -10.65 1.89 -19.37
N ALA A 60 -9.59 1.33 -18.78
CA ALA A 60 -8.27 1.24 -19.41
C ALA A 60 -8.27 0.35 -20.67
N VAL A 61 -9.05 -0.75 -20.68
CA VAL A 61 -9.15 -1.65 -21.85
C VAL A 61 -9.88 -1.00 -23.04
N ASN A 62 -10.70 0.04 -22.81
CA ASN A 62 -11.42 0.75 -23.88
C ASN A 62 -10.70 2.00 -24.40
N ALA A 63 -9.58 2.41 -23.78
CA ALA A 63 -8.87 3.64 -24.14
C ALA A 63 -7.84 3.45 -25.27
N ASP A 64 -7.42 2.21 -25.56
CA ASP A 64 -6.25 1.94 -26.40
C ASP A 64 -6.57 1.40 -27.82
N ASP A 65 -7.85 1.20 -28.17
CA ASP A 65 -8.25 0.84 -29.53
C ASP A 65 -8.35 2.09 -30.43
N LYS A 66 -7.18 2.68 -30.71
CA LYS A 66 -6.92 3.42 -31.95
C LYS A 66 -5.69 2.83 -32.63
N VAL A 67 -5.88 1.66 -33.21
CA VAL A 67 -4.95 1.05 -34.17
C VAL A 67 -4.89 1.93 -35.43
N ALA A 68 -3.95 2.88 -35.45
CA ALA A 68 -3.55 3.56 -36.67
C ALA A 68 -2.60 2.63 -37.45
N ILE A 69 -3.17 1.92 -38.43
CA ILE A 69 -2.41 1.23 -39.47
C ILE A 69 -1.70 2.30 -40.30
N LEU A 70 -0.40 2.46 -40.12
CA LEU A 70 0.47 3.02 -41.16
C LEU A 70 1.55 1.98 -41.48
N ARG A 71 1.28 1.20 -42.52
CA ARG A 71 2.30 0.57 -43.34
C ARG A 71 3.09 1.67 -44.03
N SER A 72 4.41 1.62 -43.95
CA SER A 72 5.28 2.37 -44.85
C SER A 72 6.44 1.46 -45.27
N ASP A 73 6.14 0.62 -46.25
CA ASP A 73 7.10 0.32 -47.30
C ASP A 73 7.14 1.57 -48.20
N ASP A 74 8.29 2.22 -48.37
CA ASP A 74 8.92 2.57 -49.65
C ASP A 74 10.00 3.68 -49.50
N LYS A 75 11.01 3.61 -50.37
CA LYS A 75 12.24 4.40 -50.42
C LYS A 75 12.01 5.78 -51.06
N SER A 76 12.96 6.69 -50.76
CA SER A 76 13.53 7.75 -51.62
C SER A 76 13.40 9.21 -51.13
N GLN A 77 14.49 9.95 -51.33
CA GLN A 77 14.75 11.33 -50.90
C GLN A 77 14.07 12.39 -51.80
N ALA A 78 13.68 13.53 -51.21
CA ALA A 78 14.08 14.90 -51.60
C ALA A 78 13.09 15.93 -51.01
N GLY A 79 13.61 17.09 -50.61
CA GLY A 79 12.95 18.00 -49.66
C GLY A 79 11.85 18.90 -50.22
N VAL A 80 10.93 19.28 -49.32
CA VAL A 80 10.22 20.57 -49.32
C VAL A 80 10.02 20.99 -47.86
N SER A 81 10.59 22.13 -47.50
CA SER A 81 10.45 22.80 -46.21
C SER A 81 9.07 23.47 -46.10
N ALA A 82 8.24 22.96 -45.20
CA ALA A 82 7.08 23.69 -44.68
C ALA A 82 7.05 23.52 -43.15
N SER A 83 7.33 24.63 -42.47
CA SER A 83 7.38 24.72 -41.01
C SER A 83 6.01 24.46 -40.39
N LEU A 84 5.87 23.34 -39.69
CA LEU A 84 4.78 23.11 -38.74
C LEU A 84 5.37 23.07 -37.33
N ASN A 85 5.08 24.13 -36.60
CA ASN A 85 5.50 24.39 -35.24
C ASN A 85 4.70 23.48 -34.28
N VAL A 86 5.15 22.24 -34.09
CA VAL A 86 4.69 21.38 -32.98
C VAL A 86 5.85 21.25 -32.01
N LYS A 87 5.72 21.85 -30.83
CA LYS A 87 6.66 21.70 -29.72
C LYS A 87 6.91 20.20 -29.49
N GLY A 88 8.14 19.77 -29.78
CA GLY A 88 8.56 18.38 -29.74
C GLY A 88 8.32 17.77 -28.36
N GLY A 89 7.61 16.64 -28.33
CA GLY A 89 7.63 15.73 -27.20
C GLY A 89 9.03 15.14 -27.12
N ASP A 90 9.68 15.31 -25.98
CA ASP A 90 10.97 14.70 -25.70
C ASP A 90 10.77 13.17 -25.67
N ASN A 91 11.44 12.45 -26.57
CA ASN A 91 11.34 10.98 -26.66
C ASN A 91 12.21 10.28 -25.60
N THR A 92 12.52 10.97 -24.51
CA THR A 92 13.34 10.45 -23.41
C THR A 92 12.49 9.51 -22.54
N PRO A 93 13.02 8.33 -22.18
CA PRO A 93 12.35 7.48 -21.19
C PRO A 93 12.08 8.27 -19.90
N PRO A 94 10.91 8.10 -19.27
CA PRO A 94 10.60 8.79 -18.02
C PRO A 94 11.68 8.53 -16.96
N SER A 95 12.10 9.59 -16.28
CA SER A 95 13.06 9.50 -15.18
C SER A 95 12.51 8.66 -14.02
N ILE A 96 13.38 8.23 -13.09
CA ILE A 96 12.95 7.49 -11.89
C ILE A 96 12.02 8.40 -11.05
N GLU A 97 12.33 9.68 -10.99
CA GLU A 97 11.57 10.72 -10.31
C GLU A 97 10.17 10.86 -10.91
N ASP A 98 10.04 10.90 -12.25
CA ASP A 98 8.75 10.95 -12.93
C ASP A 98 7.91 9.72 -12.64
N LYS A 99 8.54 8.54 -12.60
CA LYS A 99 7.87 7.28 -12.27
C LYS A 99 7.35 7.29 -10.84
N ILE A 100 8.16 7.75 -9.87
CA ILE A 100 7.73 7.92 -8.47
C ILE A 100 6.58 8.94 -8.38
N LYS A 101 6.70 10.08 -9.06
CA LYS A 101 5.66 11.11 -9.10
C LYS A 101 4.33 10.59 -9.62
N LYS A 102 4.38 9.79 -10.69
CA LYS A 102 3.20 9.14 -11.25
C LYS A 102 2.59 8.12 -10.29
N ALA A 103 3.40 7.36 -9.55
CA ALA A 103 2.92 6.33 -8.64
C ALA A 103 2.35 6.89 -7.31
N PHE A 104 2.79 8.07 -6.89
CA PHE A 104 2.40 8.67 -5.60
C PHE A 104 1.87 10.11 -5.76
N PRO A 105 0.81 10.36 -6.56
CA PRO A 105 0.40 11.71 -6.93
C PRO A 105 0.12 12.63 -5.74
N ASP A 106 -0.43 12.10 -4.65
CA ASP A 106 -0.81 12.89 -3.47
C ASP A 106 0.36 13.24 -2.54
N ASN A 107 1.47 12.48 -2.58
CA ASN A 107 2.59 12.60 -1.63
C ASN A 107 3.95 12.35 -2.31
N TRP A 108 4.07 12.72 -3.58
CA TRP A 108 5.21 12.34 -4.41
C TRP A 108 6.53 12.91 -3.89
N GLU A 109 6.53 14.13 -3.36
CA GLU A 109 7.72 14.78 -2.79
C GLU A 109 8.26 13.97 -1.62
N THR A 110 7.38 13.56 -0.71
CA THR A 110 7.75 12.75 0.45
C THR A 110 8.21 11.36 0.05
N MET A 111 7.52 10.71 -0.89
CA MET A 111 7.92 9.37 -1.35
C MET A 111 9.23 9.40 -2.12
N LEU A 112 9.49 10.47 -2.89
CA LEU A 112 10.77 10.70 -3.54
C LEU A 112 11.89 10.90 -2.50
N ALA A 113 11.65 11.70 -1.46
CA ALA A 113 12.60 11.89 -0.37
C ALA A 113 12.87 10.59 0.41
N ILE A 114 11.85 9.75 0.62
CA ILE A 114 12.00 8.41 1.20
C ILE A 114 12.86 7.54 0.29
N ALA A 115 12.59 7.44 -1.01
CA ALA A 115 13.39 6.64 -1.94
C ALA A 115 14.87 7.10 -1.98
N LYS A 116 15.11 8.42 -1.92
CA LYS A 116 16.46 8.98 -1.77
C LYS A 116 17.12 8.59 -0.45
N ALA A 117 16.38 8.56 0.66
CA ALA A 117 16.90 8.15 1.96
C ALA A 117 17.17 6.65 2.07
N GLU A 118 16.31 5.82 1.48
CA GLU A 118 16.40 4.37 1.52
C GLU A 118 17.55 3.86 0.64
N SER A 119 17.72 4.40 -0.58
CA SER A 119 18.67 3.83 -1.56
C SER A 119 19.51 4.84 -2.33
N ARG A 120 19.30 6.16 -2.14
CA ARG A 120 19.82 7.21 -3.04
C ARG A 120 19.39 7.03 -4.49
N LEU A 121 18.18 6.50 -4.70
CA LEU A 121 17.62 6.15 -6.01
C LEU A 121 18.44 5.11 -6.79
N ILE A 122 19.16 4.22 -6.09
CA ILE A 122 19.93 3.14 -6.71
C ILE A 122 19.04 1.88 -6.81
N PRO A 123 18.62 1.46 -8.03
CA PRO A 123 17.69 0.33 -8.18
C PRO A 123 18.27 -1.00 -7.73
N THR A 124 19.59 -1.13 -7.69
CA THR A 124 20.29 -2.37 -7.31
C THR A 124 20.72 -2.39 -5.84
N ALA A 125 20.36 -1.37 -5.04
CA ALA A 125 20.71 -1.29 -3.63
C ALA A 125 20.17 -2.50 -2.86
N GLU A 126 21.03 -3.09 -2.03
CA GLU A 126 20.68 -4.27 -1.23
C GLU A 126 21.31 -4.14 0.15
N HIS A 127 20.49 -4.30 1.20
CA HIS A 127 20.94 -4.34 2.58
C HIS A 127 20.55 -5.67 3.22
N THR A 128 21.46 -6.30 3.97
CA THR A 128 21.14 -7.50 4.75
C THR A 128 21.01 -7.13 6.22
N ASN A 129 19.82 -7.37 6.77
CA ASN A 129 19.50 -7.12 8.16
C ASN A 129 20.12 -8.18 9.08
N LYS A 130 20.24 -7.86 10.38
CA LYS A 130 20.79 -8.78 11.39
C LYS A 130 20.03 -10.10 11.52
N ASN A 131 18.74 -10.12 11.21
CA ASN A 131 17.88 -11.31 11.21
C ASN A 131 17.95 -12.12 9.90
N GLY A 132 18.80 -11.73 8.96
CA GLY A 132 18.98 -12.40 7.67
C GLY A 132 18.02 -11.96 6.56
N THR A 133 17.03 -11.11 6.85
CA THR A 133 16.13 -10.56 5.80
C THR A 133 16.84 -9.48 4.99
N LYS A 134 16.45 -9.30 3.74
CA LYS A 134 17.09 -8.33 2.84
C LYS A 134 16.14 -7.20 2.45
N ASP A 135 16.64 -5.97 2.41
CA ASP A 135 15.93 -4.82 1.86
C ASP A 135 16.49 -4.50 0.48
N ILE A 136 15.61 -4.36 -0.53
CA ILE A 136 16.02 -4.41 -1.94
C ILE A 136 15.41 -3.27 -2.75
N GLY A 137 16.26 -2.66 -3.58
CA GLY A 137 15.91 -1.70 -4.60
C GLY A 137 15.56 -0.31 -4.09
N LEU A 138 14.85 0.45 -4.93
CA LEU A 138 14.61 1.89 -4.72
C LEU A 138 13.99 2.22 -3.36
N PHE A 139 12.94 1.48 -2.99
CA PHE A 139 12.21 1.66 -1.74
C PHE A 139 12.65 0.70 -0.63
N GLN A 140 13.79 0.01 -0.80
CA GLN A 140 14.32 -0.94 0.17
C GLN A 140 13.24 -1.91 0.68
N ILE A 141 12.57 -2.60 -0.25
CA ILE A 141 11.48 -3.52 0.08
C ILE A 141 12.05 -4.75 0.77
N ASN A 142 11.55 -5.05 1.97
CA ASN A 142 12.02 -6.18 2.75
C ASN A 142 11.55 -7.52 2.16
N SER A 143 12.46 -8.50 2.14
CA SER A 143 12.25 -9.84 1.60
C SER A 143 11.15 -10.64 2.31
N ILE A 144 10.71 -10.24 3.52
CA ILE A 144 9.56 -10.87 4.21
C ILE A 144 8.27 -10.83 3.39
N HIS A 145 8.17 -9.90 2.43
CA HIS A 145 7.00 -9.79 1.55
C HIS A 145 6.95 -10.86 0.46
N GLY A 146 8.00 -11.69 0.31
CA GLY A 146 7.98 -12.87 -0.55
C GLY A 146 8.13 -12.59 -2.06
N TYR A 147 8.50 -11.37 -2.45
CA TYR A 147 8.79 -11.04 -3.85
C TYR A 147 10.19 -11.54 -4.26
N ASP A 148 10.36 -11.81 -5.55
CA ASP A 148 11.66 -12.18 -6.11
C ASP A 148 12.66 -11.02 -6.01
N SER A 149 13.82 -11.31 -5.42
CA SER A 149 14.88 -10.32 -5.18
C SER A 149 15.43 -9.66 -6.45
N ASN A 150 15.48 -10.38 -7.57
CA ASN A 150 15.99 -9.81 -8.82
C ASN A 150 14.94 -8.90 -9.47
N LYS A 151 13.66 -9.26 -9.38
CA LYS A 151 12.57 -8.37 -9.81
C LYS A 151 12.51 -7.09 -8.99
N LEU A 152 12.80 -7.13 -7.70
CA LEU A 152 12.86 -5.92 -6.86
C LEU A 152 13.97 -4.95 -7.27
N LYS A 153 14.92 -5.35 -8.12
CA LYS A 153 15.95 -4.46 -8.69
C LYS A 153 15.49 -3.74 -9.96
N ASP A 154 14.38 -4.18 -10.56
CA ASP A 154 13.71 -3.47 -11.63
C ASP A 154 12.97 -2.25 -11.07
N VAL A 155 13.15 -1.10 -11.72
CA VAL A 155 12.63 0.19 -11.25
C VAL A 155 11.10 0.16 -11.18
N ASP A 156 10.44 -0.32 -12.24
CA ASP A 156 8.98 -0.27 -12.34
C ASP A 156 8.35 -1.28 -11.39
N PHE A 157 8.92 -2.48 -11.30
CA PHE A 157 8.46 -3.48 -10.34
C PHE A 157 8.62 -3.02 -8.89
N ASN A 158 9.76 -2.43 -8.53
CA ASN A 158 9.98 -1.93 -7.16
C ASN A 158 9.00 -0.82 -6.79
N ILE A 159 8.77 0.14 -7.70
CA ILE A 159 7.80 1.24 -7.50
C ILE A 159 6.37 0.69 -7.36
N ASN A 160 5.98 -0.28 -8.18
CA ASN A 160 4.66 -0.91 -8.09
C ASN A 160 4.46 -1.63 -6.74
N VAL A 161 5.46 -2.38 -6.28
CA VAL A 161 5.41 -3.03 -4.95
C VAL A 161 5.36 -2.00 -3.82
N ALA A 162 6.13 -0.92 -3.92
CA ALA A 162 6.09 0.17 -2.95
C ALA A 162 4.70 0.83 -2.88
N ARG A 163 4.06 1.06 -4.04
CA ARG A 163 2.68 1.56 -4.12
C ARG A 163 1.70 0.64 -3.39
N GLU A 164 1.78 -0.67 -3.66
CA GLU A 164 0.93 -1.65 -2.97
C GLU A 164 1.14 -1.64 -1.44
N ILE A 165 2.38 -1.54 -0.97
CA ILE A 165 2.67 -1.47 0.47
C ILE A 165 2.12 -0.18 1.05
N TYR A 166 2.30 0.94 0.37
CA TYR A 166 1.75 2.23 0.79
C TYR A 166 0.22 2.16 0.90
N ASP A 167 -0.46 1.57 -0.06
CA ASP A 167 -1.92 1.43 -0.04
C ASP A 167 -2.43 0.61 1.14
N ARG A 168 -1.65 -0.41 1.56
CA ARG A 168 -2.01 -1.31 2.66
C ARG A 168 -1.63 -0.77 4.03
N GLN A 169 -0.46 -0.15 4.15
CA GLN A 169 0.19 0.17 5.43
C GLN A 169 0.40 1.67 5.66
N GLY A 170 0.22 2.48 4.62
CA GLY A 170 0.56 3.90 4.61
C GLY A 170 2.06 4.15 4.63
N ILE A 171 2.41 5.43 4.71
CA ILE A 171 3.80 5.91 4.68
C ILE A 171 4.66 5.43 5.86
N ALA A 172 4.02 5.01 6.97
CA ALA A 172 4.70 4.51 8.15
C ALA A 172 5.38 3.14 7.96
N ALA A 173 5.17 2.48 6.82
CA ALA A 173 5.87 1.24 6.47
C ALA A 173 7.39 1.44 6.30
N TRP A 174 7.83 2.65 5.96
CA TRP A 174 9.24 2.96 5.72
C TRP A 174 9.95 3.47 6.99
N SER A 175 11.11 2.88 7.27
CA SER A 175 11.92 3.30 8.42
C SER A 175 12.42 4.73 8.26
N ALA A 176 12.73 5.16 7.03
CA ALA A 176 13.15 6.51 6.71
C ALA A 176 12.11 7.57 7.10
N TRP A 177 10.82 7.25 6.95
CA TRP A 177 9.73 8.10 7.44
C TRP A 177 9.73 8.17 8.98
N ASN A 178 9.76 7.01 9.63
CA ASN A 178 9.65 6.89 11.08
C ASN A 178 10.81 7.57 11.83
N ASN A 179 12.03 7.47 11.32
CA ASN A 179 13.22 8.09 11.90
C ASN A 179 13.52 9.50 11.34
N LYS A 180 12.67 10.01 10.44
CA LYS A 180 12.77 11.33 9.80
C LYS A 180 14.01 11.52 8.92
N SER A 181 14.72 10.46 8.53
CA SER A 181 15.89 10.58 7.66
C SER A 181 15.54 11.10 6.26
N TYR A 182 14.29 10.98 5.83
CA TYR A 182 13.83 11.57 4.56
C TYR A 182 13.88 13.10 4.54
N LEU A 183 13.82 13.78 5.70
CA LEU A 183 13.80 15.24 5.77
C LEU A 183 15.05 15.89 5.18
N GLN A 184 16.20 15.21 5.17
CA GLN A 184 17.43 15.73 4.56
C GLN A 184 17.34 15.82 3.02
N PHE A 185 16.31 15.21 2.42
CA PHE A 185 16.05 15.21 0.98
C PHE A 185 14.79 15.99 0.61
N MET A 186 14.14 16.63 1.59
CA MET A 186 13.07 17.58 1.37
C MET A 186 13.72 18.96 1.17
N GLU A 187 13.40 19.62 0.07
CA GLU A 187 13.82 21.00 -0.23
C GLU A 187 12.86 22.02 0.38
#